data_AF-A0A9E3G2T7-F1
#
_entry.id   AF-A0A9E3G2T7-F1
#
_cell.length_a   1.000
_cell.length_b   1.000
_cell.length_c   1.000
_cell.angle_alpha   90.00
_cell.angle_beta   90.00
_cell.angle_gamma   90.00
#
_symmetry.space_group_name_H-M   'P 1'
#
loop_
_entity.id
_entity.type
_entity.pdbx_description
1 polymer ?
#
loop_
_entity_poly.entity_id
_entity_poly.type
_entity_poly.pdbx_seq_one_letter_code
_entity_poly.pdbx_strand_id
1 'polypeptide(L)'
;MLVGDNHLVRGSVFILGGPPGVGKSRATVALAEAGATRSDWFGLKVHTPFRTLIVQNENGLYRLKEFAQPNGLALEDYVRVTPPPPYGLCFHRAEFRDQLAAQIESFDPAMVIIAPWSAAVRDDKAREYLETFDALRRVIPAGDAGPASGVVAHTRKPHVGERASGRALLNLLAGSHVLASVPRCVFVLQAPAMR
;
A
#
# COMPACT_ATOMS: atom_id res chain seq x y z
N MET A 1 -16.64 5.24 2.63
CA MET A 1 -15.73 4.73 3.69
C MET A 1 -15.41 3.27 3.40
N LEU A 2 -14.16 2.82 3.56
CA LEU A 2 -13.76 1.44 3.26
C LEU A 2 -13.50 0.65 4.54
N VAL A 3 -12.59 1.10 5.40
CA VAL A 3 -12.15 0.37 6.61
C VAL A 3 -12.03 1.29 7.81
N GLY A 4 -12.50 0.82 8.97
CA GLY A 4 -12.50 1.52 10.25
C GLY A 4 -13.33 2.82 10.22
N ASP A 5 -13.24 3.62 11.28
CA ASP A 5 -13.95 4.91 11.36
C ASP A 5 -13.12 6.00 10.66
N ASN A 6 -13.19 6.05 9.32
CA ASN A 6 -12.41 6.93 8.45
C ASN A 6 -10.90 6.66 8.37
N HIS A 7 -10.45 5.45 8.74
CA HIS A 7 -9.04 5.08 8.60
C HIS A 7 -8.65 4.92 7.13
N LEU A 8 -9.40 4.11 6.38
CA LEU A 8 -9.24 3.95 4.94
C LEU A 8 -10.49 4.44 4.20
N VAL A 9 -10.30 5.45 3.36
CA VAL A 9 -11.38 6.12 2.63
C VAL A 9 -10.96 6.29 1.16
N ARG A 10 -11.91 6.14 0.24
CA ARG A 10 -11.75 6.48 -1.18
C ARG A 10 -11.18 7.89 -1.34
N GLY A 11 -10.39 8.08 -2.41
CA GLY A 11 -9.69 9.33 -2.70
C GLY A 11 -8.57 9.74 -1.73
N SER A 12 -8.37 9.00 -0.63
CA SER A 12 -7.33 9.31 0.37
C SER A 12 -6.11 8.41 0.24
N VAL A 13 -4.97 8.92 0.69
CA VAL A 13 -3.72 8.15 0.79
C VAL A 13 -3.60 7.54 2.19
N PHE A 14 -3.14 6.30 2.27
CA PHE A 14 -2.74 5.66 3.52
C PHE A 14 -1.38 4.96 3.37
N ILE A 15 -0.69 4.75 4.49
CA ILE A 15 0.60 4.06 4.53
C ILE A 15 0.55 2.83 5.41
N LEU A 16 1.17 1.76 4.93
CA LEU A 16 1.58 0.61 5.73
C LEU A 16 3.10 0.54 5.77
N GLY A 17 3.67 0.96 6.89
CA GLY A 17 5.11 1.04 7.14
C GLY A 17 5.64 -0.08 8.03
N GLY A 18 6.96 -0.21 8.09
CA GLY A 18 7.65 -1.07 9.04
C GLY A 18 8.97 -1.64 8.51
N PRO A 19 9.78 -2.28 9.37
CA PRO A 19 11.08 -2.82 8.98
C PRO A 19 10.93 -3.97 7.96
N PRO A 20 12.00 -4.34 7.24
CA PRO A 20 12.02 -5.55 6.43
C PRO A 20 11.59 -6.79 7.23
N GLY A 21 10.85 -7.70 6.60
CA GLY A 21 10.44 -8.97 7.23
C GLY A 21 9.28 -8.90 8.24
N VAL A 22 8.81 -7.71 8.63
CA VAL A 22 7.77 -7.55 9.68
C VAL A 22 6.36 -8.00 9.29
N GLY A 23 6.16 -8.48 8.06
CA GLY A 23 4.86 -8.96 7.57
C GLY A 23 4.01 -7.94 6.81
N LYS A 24 4.58 -6.82 6.33
CA LYS A 24 3.85 -5.82 5.53
C LYS A 24 3.10 -6.44 4.34
N SER A 25 3.77 -7.28 3.54
CA SER A 25 3.13 -7.94 2.38
C SER A 25 1.96 -8.82 2.78
N ARG A 26 2.07 -9.54 3.90
CA ARG A 26 0.98 -10.37 4.45
C ARG A 26 -0.19 -9.49 4.91
N ALA A 27 0.09 -8.38 5.59
CA ALA A 27 -0.94 -7.43 6.01
C ALA A 27 -1.63 -6.73 4.83
N THR A 28 -0.90 -6.44 3.75
CA THR A 28 -1.45 -5.92 2.49
C THR A 28 -2.39 -6.92 1.82
N VAL A 29 -2.00 -8.19 1.72
CA VAL A 29 -2.87 -9.22 1.14
C VAL A 29 -4.09 -9.46 2.04
N ALA A 30 -3.91 -9.53 3.35
CA ALA A 30 -5.01 -9.66 4.30
C ALA A 30 -5.99 -8.47 4.22
N LEU A 31 -5.54 -7.25 3.91
CA LEU A 31 -6.43 -6.12 3.64
C LEU A 31 -7.26 -6.33 2.38
N ALA A 32 -6.64 -6.84 1.31
CA ALA A 32 -7.34 -7.13 0.07
C ALA A 32 -8.39 -8.24 0.25
N GLU A 33 -8.04 -9.30 0.99
CA GLU A 33 -8.97 -10.38 1.36
C GLU A 33 -10.09 -9.88 2.27
N ALA A 34 -9.78 -9.03 3.27
CA ALA A 34 -10.78 -8.38 4.11
C ALA A 34 -11.72 -7.49 3.28
N GLY A 35 -11.20 -6.78 2.29
CA GLY A 35 -11.99 -6.03 1.31
C GLY A 35 -12.93 -6.92 0.49
N ALA A 36 -12.48 -8.11 0.07
CA ALA A 36 -13.32 -9.05 -0.68
C ALA A 36 -14.40 -9.72 0.19
N THR A 37 -14.02 -10.15 1.40
CA THR A 37 -14.84 -10.98 2.29
C THR A 37 -15.67 -10.16 3.28
N ARG A 38 -15.37 -8.87 3.42
CA ARG A 38 -15.91 -7.98 4.46
C ARG A 38 -15.53 -8.41 5.89
N SER A 39 -14.47 -9.21 6.03
CA SER A 39 -13.89 -9.53 7.35
C SER A 39 -13.18 -8.31 7.92
N ASP A 40 -13.01 -8.24 9.24
CA ASP A 40 -12.25 -7.17 9.86
C ASP A 40 -10.76 -7.24 9.50
N TRP A 41 -10.13 -6.07 9.33
CA TRP A 41 -8.69 -5.95 9.10
C TRP A 41 -8.02 -5.26 10.28
N PHE A 42 -7.11 -5.96 10.98
CA PHE A 42 -6.54 -5.50 12.25
C PHE A 42 -7.60 -5.10 13.31
N GLY A 43 -8.74 -5.80 13.32
CA GLY A 43 -9.88 -5.46 14.19
C GLY A 43 -10.64 -4.20 13.77
N LEU A 44 -10.28 -3.59 12.63
CA LEU A 44 -11.04 -2.50 12.03
C LEU A 44 -12.10 -3.07 11.09
N LYS A 45 -13.34 -2.62 11.28
CA LYS A 45 -14.47 -3.03 10.46
C LYS A 45 -14.29 -2.68 8.98
N VAL A 46 -14.52 -3.64 8.09
CA VAL A 46 -14.69 -3.38 6.66
C VAL A 46 -16.16 -3.05 6.38
N HIS A 47 -16.43 -1.84 5.92
CA HIS A 47 -17.80 -1.33 5.82
C HIS A 47 -18.55 -1.83 4.60
N THR A 48 -17.85 -2.03 3.49
CA THR A 48 -18.38 -2.52 2.22
C THR A 48 -17.38 -3.45 1.58
N PRO A 49 -17.81 -4.48 0.82
CA PRO A 49 -16.90 -5.19 -0.07
C PRO A 49 -16.27 -4.24 -1.07
N PHE A 50 -15.01 -4.48 -1.44
CA PHE A 50 -14.31 -3.68 -2.44
C PHE A 50 -13.19 -4.44 -3.16
N ARG A 51 -12.95 -4.00 -4.40
CA ARG A 51 -11.84 -4.48 -5.23
C ARG A 51 -10.52 -3.79 -4.87
N THR A 52 -9.44 -4.56 -4.84
CA THR A 52 -8.08 -4.09 -4.54
C THR A 52 -7.11 -4.47 -5.65
N LEU A 53 -6.43 -3.48 -6.21
CA LEU A 53 -5.32 -3.66 -7.15
C LEU A 53 -4.00 -3.45 -6.41
N ILE A 54 -3.15 -4.46 -6.34
CA ILE A 54 -1.81 -4.39 -5.75
C ILE A 54 -0.78 -4.34 -6.89
N VAL A 55 -0.18 -3.17 -7.08
CA VAL A 55 0.92 -2.94 -8.02
C VAL A 55 2.24 -3.14 -7.27
N GLN A 56 2.94 -4.23 -7.57
CA GLN A 56 4.09 -4.63 -6.76
C GLN A 56 5.31 -5.07 -7.55
N ASN A 57 6.49 -4.92 -6.94
CA ASN A 57 7.78 -5.14 -7.58
C ASN A 57 8.74 -6.07 -6.80
N GLU A 58 8.25 -6.76 -5.76
CA GLU A 58 9.12 -7.55 -4.86
C GLU A 58 8.80 -9.05 -4.83
N ASN A 59 7.54 -9.43 -4.98
CA ASN A 59 7.09 -10.79 -4.75
C ASN A 59 6.80 -11.47 -6.09
N GLY A 60 7.47 -12.60 -6.35
CA GLY A 60 7.07 -13.50 -7.42
C GLY A 60 5.76 -14.24 -7.11
N LEU A 61 5.16 -14.84 -8.13
CA LEU A 61 3.90 -15.59 -8.04
C LEU A 61 3.88 -16.63 -6.90
N TYR A 62 5.01 -17.28 -6.63
CA TYR A 62 5.13 -18.28 -5.56
C TYR A 62 4.77 -17.71 -4.19
N ARG A 63 5.33 -16.55 -3.83
CA ARG A 63 5.11 -15.90 -2.54
C ARG A 63 3.70 -15.33 -2.41
N LEU A 64 3.08 -14.94 -3.52
CA LEU A 64 1.67 -14.53 -3.54
C LEU A 64 0.72 -15.70 -3.25
N LYS A 65 1.02 -16.90 -3.78
CA LYS A 65 0.23 -18.12 -3.51
C LYS A 65 0.29 -18.54 -2.05
N GLU A 66 1.38 -18.26 -1.33
CA GLU A 66 1.48 -18.52 0.11
C GLU A 66 0.60 -17.60 0.97
N PHE A 67 0.23 -16.42 0.45
CA PHE A 67 -0.63 -15.47 1.16
C PHE A 67 -2.11 -15.70 0.88
N ALA A 68 -2.47 -16.18 -0.31
CA ALA A 68 -3.85 -16.48 -0.66
C ALA A 68 -4.29 -17.78 0.03
N GLN A 69 -5.17 -17.67 1.03
CA GLN A 69 -5.88 -18.85 1.52
C GLN A 69 -7.13 -19.08 0.66
N PRO A 70 -7.45 -20.33 0.29
CA PRO A 70 -8.59 -20.64 -0.56
C PRO A 70 -9.89 -20.52 0.26
N ASN A 71 -10.37 -19.30 0.48
CA ASN A 71 -11.62 -19.03 1.18
C ASN A 71 -12.81 -19.03 0.22
N GLY A 72 -12.95 -20.03 -0.67
CA GLY A 72 -14.15 -20.35 -1.47
C GLY A 72 -14.77 -19.24 -2.36
N LEU A 73 -14.37 -17.99 -2.20
CA LEU A 73 -14.71 -16.82 -2.98
C LEU A 73 -13.77 -16.77 -4.18
N ALA A 74 -14.30 -16.34 -5.32
CA ALA A 74 -13.50 -15.93 -6.46
C ALA A 74 -12.74 -14.64 -6.08
N LEU A 75 -11.70 -14.77 -5.24
CA LEU A 75 -10.80 -13.66 -4.87
C LEU A 75 -10.23 -12.98 -6.12
N GLU A 76 -10.17 -13.69 -7.24
CA GLU A 76 -9.77 -13.19 -8.56
C GLU A 76 -10.65 -12.01 -9.06
N ASP A 77 -11.92 -11.96 -8.66
CA ASP A 77 -12.84 -10.85 -9.01
C ASP A 77 -12.64 -9.62 -8.13
N TYR A 78 -12.01 -9.79 -6.97
CA TYR A 78 -11.83 -8.75 -5.96
C TYR A 78 -10.39 -8.31 -5.78
N VAL A 79 -9.42 -9.16 -6.08
CA VAL A 79 -8.01 -8.92 -5.80
C VAL A 79 -7.20 -9.20 -7.05
N ARG A 80 -6.55 -8.16 -7.55
CA ARG A 80 -5.54 -8.30 -8.60
C ARG A 80 -4.18 -7.92 -8.05
N VAL A 81 -3.19 -8.76 -8.31
CA VAL A 81 -1.80 -8.45 -8.00
C VAL A 81 -1.03 -8.45 -9.31
N THR A 82 -0.37 -7.35 -9.63
CA THR A 82 0.46 -7.30 -10.83
C THR A 82 1.69 -8.19 -10.65
N PRO A 83 2.18 -8.87 -11.70
CA PRO A 83 3.55 -9.35 -11.69
C PRO A 83 4.52 -8.15 -11.54
N PRO A 84 5.74 -8.36 -11.02
CA PRO A 84 6.77 -7.35 -11.03
C PRO A 84 6.98 -6.79 -12.44
N PRO A 85 6.81 -5.47 -12.67
CA PRO A 85 7.03 -4.90 -13.99
C PRO A 85 8.49 -5.08 -14.41
N PRO A 86 8.80 -5.41 -15.68
CA PRO A 86 10.16 -5.72 -16.14
C PRO A 86 11.20 -4.63 -15.85
N TYR A 87 10.75 -3.37 -15.74
CA TYR A 87 11.61 -2.21 -15.46
C TYR A 87 11.30 -1.55 -14.10
N GLY A 88 10.58 -2.24 -13.21
CA GLY A 88 10.13 -1.70 -11.93
C GLY A 88 8.98 -0.69 -12.04
N LEU A 89 8.66 -0.02 -10.94
CA LEU A 89 7.52 0.91 -10.83
C LEU A 89 7.85 2.28 -11.43
N CYS A 90 7.98 2.32 -12.76
CA CYS A 90 8.44 3.47 -13.53
C CYS A 90 7.40 4.61 -13.66
N PHE A 91 6.93 5.21 -12.56
CA PHE A 91 5.93 6.30 -12.59
C PHE A 91 6.36 7.54 -13.40
N HIS A 92 7.64 7.71 -13.66
CA HIS A 92 8.19 8.76 -14.51
C HIS A 92 7.93 8.53 -16.02
N ARG A 93 7.70 7.28 -16.46
CA ARG A 93 7.43 6.94 -17.86
C ARG A 93 5.94 7.01 -18.16
N ALA A 94 5.58 7.61 -19.30
CA ALA A 94 4.19 7.70 -19.72
C ALA A 94 3.59 6.32 -19.96
N GLU A 95 4.33 5.40 -20.61
CA GLU A 95 3.78 4.08 -20.94
C GLU A 95 3.36 3.29 -19.69
N PHE A 96 4.13 3.38 -18.61
CA PHE A 96 3.77 2.74 -17.34
C PHE A 96 2.50 3.35 -16.74
N ARG A 97 2.39 4.68 -16.77
CA ARG A 97 1.21 5.40 -16.26
C ARG A 97 -0.04 5.05 -17.06
N ASP A 98 0.07 4.99 -18.39
CA ASP A 98 -1.05 4.69 -19.28
C ASP A 98 -1.53 3.24 -19.10
N GLN A 99 -0.60 2.28 -18.95
CA GLN A 99 -0.94 0.89 -18.66
C GLN A 99 -1.61 0.74 -17.29
N LEU A 100 -1.10 1.44 -16.26
CA LEU A 100 -1.71 1.41 -14.94
C LEU A 100 -3.10 2.05 -14.94
N ALA A 101 -3.28 3.17 -15.64
CA ALA A 101 -4.57 3.81 -15.81
C ALA A 101 -5.59 2.87 -16.47
N ALA A 102 -5.19 2.19 -17.56
CA ALA A 102 -6.04 1.23 -18.25
C ALA A 102 -6.43 0.04 -17.35
N GLN A 103 -5.51 -0.44 -16.49
CA GLN A 103 -5.83 -1.49 -15.52
C GLN A 103 -6.80 -1.00 -14.43
N ILE A 104 -6.63 0.23 -13.94
CA ILE A 104 -7.55 0.84 -12.96
C ILE A 104 -8.93 0.99 -13.58
N GLU A 105 -9.03 1.52 -14.81
CA GLU A 105 -10.29 1.69 -15.53
C GLU A 105 -10.99 0.35 -15.76
N SER A 106 -10.26 -0.66 -16.25
CA SER A 106 -10.83 -1.99 -16.53
C SER A 106 -11.27 -2.74 -15.28
N PHE A 107 -10.52 -2.63 -14.18
CA PHE A 107 -10.79 -3.39 -12.97
C PHE A 107 -11.74 -2.68 -12.00
N ASP A 108 -11.81 -1.35 -12.07
CA ASP A 108 -12.55 -0.48 -11.14
C ASP A 108 -12.24 -0.79 -9.65
N PRO A 109 -10.97 -0.70 -9.21
CA PRO A 109 -10.62 -0.93 -7.83
C PRO A 109 -11.10 0.22 -6.94
N ALA A 110 -11.63 -0.10 -5.76
CA ALA A 110 -11.81 0.92 -4.72
C ALA A 110 -10.49 1.25 -4.00
N MET A 111 -9.47 0.42 -4.17
CA MET A 111 -8.17 0.55 -3.53
C MET A 111 -7.05 0.14 -4.48
N VAL A 112 -6.05 1.00 -4.62
CA VAL A 112 -4.82 0.71 -5.36
C VAL A 112 -3.65 0.78 -4.37
N ILE A 113 -2.84 -0.28 -4.29
CA ILE A 113 -1.70 -0.36 -3.37
C ILE A 113 -0.40 -0.43 -4.16
N ILE A 114 0.57 0.41 -3.82
CA ILE A 114 1.91 0.43 -4.40
C ILE A 114 2.90 -0.19 -3.41
N ALA A 115 3.59 -1.26 -3.83
CA ALA A 115 4.47 -2.03 -2.93
C ALA A 115 5.78 -2.52 -3.59
N PRO A 116 6.97 -2.15 -3.09
CA PRO A 116 7.24 -1.15 -2.06
C PRO A 116 7.27 0.26 -2.65
N TRP A 117 7.09 1.27 -1.80
CA TRP A 117 7.23 2.68 -2.16
C TRP A 117 8.61 3.01 -2.74
N SER A 118 9.65 2.41 -2.17
CA SER A 118 11.04 2.62 -2.60
C SER A 118 11.33 2.15 -4.03
N ALA A 119 10.48 1.28 -4.61
CA ALA A 119 10.60 0.90 -6.01
C ALA A 119 9.96 1.93 -6.96
N ALA A 120 9.09 2.80 -6.45
CA ALA A 120 8.44 3.87 -7.21
C ALA A 120 9.22 5.19 -7.17
N VAL A 121 9.91 5.47 -6.06
CA VAL A 121 10.72 6.68 -5.89
C VAL A 121 12.17 6.44 -6.31
N ARG A 122 12.80 7.45 -6.93
CA ARG A 122 14.18 7.38 -7.42
C ARG A 122 15.26 7.67 -6.36
N ASP A 123 14.94 8.45 -5.33
CA ASP A 123 15.86 8.88 -4.28
C ASP A 123 15.08 9.09 -2.96
N ASP A 124 15.78 9.24 -1.84
CA ASP A 124 15.17 9.43 -0.51
C ASP A 124 14.81 10.89 -0.19
N LYS A 125 15.02 11.82 -1.13
CA LYS A 125 14.73 13.25 -0.96
C LYS A 125 13.23 13.54 -0.94
N ALA A 126 12.82 14.47 -0.07
CA ALA A 126 11.41 14.88 0.06
C ALA A 126 10.78 15.35 -1.26
N ARG A 127 11.54 16.04 -2.12
CA ARG A 127 11.07 16.48 -3.45
C ARG A 127 10.64 15.29 -4.32
N GLU A 128 11.46 14.24 -4.38
CA GLU A 128 11.17 13.06 -5.21
C GLU A 128 9.93 12.31 -4.68
N TYR A 129 9.70 12.31 -3.37
CA TYR A 129 8.50 11.73 -2.77
C TYR A 129 7.25 12.50 -3.19
N LEU A 130 7.28 13.83 -3.14
CA LEU A 130 6.17 14.68 -3.57
C LEU A 130 5.89 14.49 -5.06
N GLU A 131 6.91 14.53 -5.89
CA GLU A 131 6.78 14.30 -7.34
C GLU A 131 6.20 12.90 -7.65
N THR A 132 6.60 11.88 -6.91
CA THR A 132 6.04 10.52 -7.06
C THR A 132 4.58 10.46 -6.62
N PHE A 133 4.20 11.12 -5.52
CA PHE A 133 2.80 11.24 -5.13
C PHE A 133 1.97 11.99 -6.17
N ASP A 134 2.50 13.05 -6.76
CA ASP A 134 1.81 13.80 -7.80
C ASP A 134 1.67 12.97 -9.09
N ALA A 135 2.69 12.20 -9.45
CA ALA A 135 2.60 11.23 -10.54
C ALA A 135 1.52 10.18 -10.26
N LEU A 136 1.44 9.67 -9.03
CA LEU A 136 0.42 8.71 -8.61
C LEU A 136 -1.00 9.30 -8.69
N ARG A 137 -1.20 10.55 -8.23
CA ARG A 137 -2.48 11.25 -8.32
C ARG A 137 -2.93 11.57 -9.74
N ARG A 138 -1.99 11.64 -10.69
CA ARG A 138 -2.32 11.81 -12.13
C ARG A 138 -2.81 10.51 -12.77
N VAL A 139 -2.54 9.36 -12.17
CA VAL A 139 -2.92 8.04 -12.69
C VAL A 139 -4.14 7.49 -11.96
N ILE A 140 -4.17 7.62 -10.64
CA ILE A 140 -5.29 7.19 -9.81
C ILE A 140 -6.34 8.29 -9.80
N PRO A 141 -7.59 8.01 -10.23
CA PRO A 141 -8.66 9.01 -10.22
C PRO A 141 -8.80 9.69 -8.86
N ALA A 142 -8.88 11.02 -8.87
CA ALA A 142 -9.03 11.81 -7.66
C ALA A 142 -10.50 11.93 -7.21
N GLY A 143 -10.70 12.52 -6.03
CA GLY A 143 -12.01 12.81 -5.47
C GLY A 143 -12.64 11.63 -4.72
N ASP A 144 -13.81 11.86 -4.13
CA ASP A 144 -14.46 10.92 -3.20
C ASP A 144 -14.91 9.60 -3.86
N ALA A 145 -15.04 9.59 -5.20
CA ALA A 145 -15.31 8.39 -5.98
C ALA A 145 -14.04 7.60 -6.32
N GLY A 146 -12.88 8.25 -6.30
CA GLY A 146 -11.60 7.66 -6.68
C GLY A 146 -11.12 6.55 -5.74
N PRO A 147 -10.19 5.68 -6.17
CA PRO A 147 -9.63 4.65 -5.31
C PRO A 147 -8.89 5.26 -4.10
N ALA A 148 -8.93 4.56 -2.97
CA ALA A 148 -7.95 4.81 -1.91
C ALA A 148 -6.55 4.40 -2.40
N SER A 149 -5.54 5.22 -2.10
CA SER A 149 -4.15 4.96 -2.49
C SER A 149 -3.34 4.45 -1.30
N GLY A 150 -2.98 3.17 -1.32
CA GLY A 150 -2.12 2.54 -0.32
C GLY A 150 -0.66 2.56 -0.72
N VAL A 151 0.23 2.87 0.21
CA VAL A 151 1.67 2.82 -0.01
C VAL A 151 2.32 1.91 1.03
N VAL A 152 3.08 0.91 0.58
CA VAL A 152 3.84 0.03 1.47
C VAL A 152 5.27 0.54 1.59
N ALA A 153 5.66 1.05 2.76
CA ALA A 153 6.95 1.70 2.96
C ALA A 153 7.84 0.91 3.92
N HIS A 154 9.16 0.97 3.70
CA HIS A 154 10.13 0.52 4.68
C HIS A 154 10.39 1.61 5.71
N THR A 155 10.68 1.21 6.94
CA THR A 155 11.34 2.10 7.90
C THR A 155 12.86 2.07 7.69
N ARG A 156 13.55 3.17 7.97
CA ARG A 156 15.02 3.19 8.05
C ARG A 156 15.52 2.29 9.17
N LYS A 157 16.81 1.95 9.12
CA LYS A 157 17.48 1.28 10.22
C LYS A 157 17.51 2.24 11.44
N PRO A 158 17.10 1.79 12.63
CA PRO A 158 17.25 2.58 13.85
C PRO A 158 18.73 2.87 14.12
N HIS A 159 19.03 4.03 14.73
CA HIS A 159 20.36 4.31 15.26
C HIS A 159 20.64 3.45 16.50
N VAL A 160 21.91 3.27 16.84
CA VAL A 160 22.30 2.53 18.04
C VAL A 160 21.70 3.21 19.27
N GLY A 161 20.96 2.46 20.09
CA GLY A 161 20.26 2.97 21.27
C GLY A 161 18.91 3.65 21.00
N GLU A 162 18.53 3.85 19.72
CA GLU A 162 17.24 4.44 19.37
C GLU A 162 16.10 3.45 19.64
N ARG A 163 15.20 3.82 20.55
CA ARG A 163 13.94 3.11 20.79
C ARG A 163 12.80 4.00 20.31
N ALA A 164 12.12 3.57 19.25
CA ALA A 164 10.93 4.25 18.76
C ALA A 164 9.69 3.40 19.05
N SER A 165 8.68 4.02 19.66
CA SER A 165 7.38 3.42 19.95
C SER A 165 6.28 4.46 19.75
N GLY A 166 5.05 4.00 19.52
CA GLY A 166 3.91 4.88 19.31
C GLY A 166 4.17 5.88 18.17
N ARG A 167 3.92 7.17 18.41
CA ARG A 167 4.06 8.23 17.39
C ARG A 167 5.50 8.39 16.87
N ALA A 168 6.51 8.07 17.67
CA ALA A 168 7.92 8.18 17.25
C ALA A 168 8.26 7.27 16.06
N LEU A 169 7.48 6.22 15.82
CA LEU A 169 7.63 5.33 14.67
C LEU A 169 7.43 6.03 13.32
N LEU A 170 6.64 7.11 13.28
CA LEU A 170 6.45 7.88 12.05
C LEU A 170 7.77 8.48 11.57
N ASN A 171 8.67 8.83 12.49
CA ASN A 171 9.99 9.37 12.19
C ASN A 171 10.94 8.31 11.59
N LEU A 172 10.57 7.04 11.69
CA LEU A 172 11.36 5.95 11.11
C LEU A 172 10.94 5.61 9.68
N LEU A 173 9.80 6.06 9.17
CA LEU A 173 9.44 5.83 7.77
C LEU A 173 10.54 6.41 6.87
N ALA A 174 11.08 5.58 5.99
CA ALA A 174 12.31 5.91 5.27
C ALA A 174 12.16 7.23 4.49
N GLY A 175 13.09 8.15 4.75
CA GLY A 175 13.43 9.25 3.84
C GLY A 175 12.62 10.53 3.92
N SER A 176 11.37 10.57 4.43
CA SER A 176 10.63 11.83 4.32
C SER A 176 9.48 12.04 5.29
N HIS A 177 9.45 13.24 5.90
CA HIS A 177 8.27 13.79 6.59
C HIS A 177 7.02 13.78 5.70
N VAL A 178 7.18 13.75 4.37
CA VAL A 178 6.11 13.65 3.38
C VAL A 178 5.28 12.38 3.60
N LEU A 179 5.91 11.24 3.92
CA LEU A 179 5.17 10.02 4.27
C LEU A 179 4.36 10.17 5.56
N ALA A 180 4.73 11.07 6.46
CA ALA A 180 3.94 11.32 7.66
C ALA A 180 2.88 12.42 7.46
N SER A 181 3.02 13.30 6.46
CA SER A 181 2.17 14.49 6.29
C SER A 181 1.14 14.39 5.16
N VAL A 182 1.40 13.60 4.12
CA VAL A 182 0.48 13.39 3.00
C VAL A 182 -0.68 12.44 3.33
N PRO A 183 -0.45 11.26 3.94
CA PRO A 183 -1.52 10.30 4.15
C PRO A 183 -2.46 10.74 5.26
N ARG A 184 -3.73 10.35 5.12
CA ARG A 184 -4.74 10.49 6.17
C ARG A 184 -4.47 9.52 7.33
N CYS A 185 -3.96 8.33 7.01
CA CYS A 185 -3.76 7.27 7.98
C CYS A 185 -2.41 6.57 7.75
N VAL A 186 -1.71 6.27 8.84
CA VAL A 186 -0.42 5.59 8.82
C VAL A 186 -0.43 4.46 9.84
N PHE A 187 -0.19 3.24 9.36
CA PHE A 187 0.06 2.06 10.18
C PHE A 187 1.55 1.75 10.12
N VAL A 188 2.20 1.58 11.27
CA VAL A 188 3.60 1.12 11.32
C VAL A 188 3.66 -0.20 12.07
N LEU A 189 3.99 -1.27 11.34
CA LEU A 189 4.16 -2.59 11.92
C LEU A 189 5.50 -2.68 12.64
N GLN A 190 5.50 -3.31 13.80
CA GLN A 190 6.70 -3.64 14.57
C GLN A 190 6.81 -5.15 14.74
N ALA A 191 8.04 -5.64 14.80
CA ALA A 191 8.27 -7.00 15.26
C ALA A 191 7.78 -7.11 16.72
N PRO A 192 7.25 -8.26 17.14
CA PRO A 192 6.93 -8.48 18.53
C PRO A 192 8.18 -8.21 19.38
N ALA A 193 8.01 -7.46 20.46
CA ALA A 193 9.07 -7.32 21.45
C ALA A 193 9.38 -8.73 21.98
N MET A 194 10.61 -9.20 21.82
CA MET A 194 11.05 -10.37 22.58
C MET A 194 10.93 -9.99 24.05
N ARG A 195 10.04 -10.69 24.76
CA ARG A 195 9.91 -10.60 26.21
C ARG A 195 11.03 -11.39 26.86
#